data_AF-Q01TP7-F1
#
_entry.id   AF-Q01TP7-F1
#
_cell.length_a   1.000
_cell.length_b   1.000
_cell.length_c   1.000
_cell.angle_alpha   90.00
_cell.angle_beta   90.00
_cell.angle_gamma   90.00
#
_symmetry.space_group_name_H-M   'P 1'
#
loop_
_entity.id
_entity.type
_entity.pdbx_description
1 polymer ?
#
loop_
_entity_poly.entity_id
_entity_poly.type
_entity_poly.pdbx_seq_one_letter_code
_entity_poly.pdbx_strand_id
1 'polypeptide(L)'
;MPSSCKGSFTDTAGVTHTVSVSAASLYEAAALGIAEFRRCGFVEAMVGPTTRLKVAVEAPATTHELTIAKLRAWLDSSGKTPREQAVKVGLREVLGPNPPATRAPARR
;
A
#
# COMPACT_ATOMS: atom_id res chain seq x y z
N MET A 1 -9.20 11.10 12.69
CA MET A 1 -8.53 9.81 12.44
C MET A 1 -7.20 10.12 11.74
N PRO A 2 -6.06 9.59 12.21
CA PRO A 2 -4.78 9.83 11.53
C PRO A 2 -4.77 9.14 10.18
N SER A 3 -4.33 9.86 9.15
CA SER A 3 -4.16 9.34 7.79
C SER A 3 -2.68 9.06 7.54
N SER A 4 -2.39 8.10 6.66
CA SER A 4 -1.03 7.89 6.20
C SER A 4 -0.65 9.05 5.27
N CYS A 5 0.49 9.67 5.53
CA CYS A 5 0.98 10.84 4.84
C CYS A 5 2.43 10.61 4.44
N LYS A 6 2.81 11.10 3.28
CA LYS A 6 4.16 11.07 2.76
C LYS A 6 4.77 12.47 2.81
N GLY A 7 5.75 12.67 3.68
CA GLY A 7 6.57 13.88 3.74
C GLY A 7 7.76 13.75 2.79
N SER A 8 8.03 14.76 1.97
CA SER A 8 9.20 14.79 1.09
C SER A 8 9.83 16.17 1.00
N PHE A 9 11.15 16.21 0.88
CA PHE A 9 11.89 17.43 0.56
C PHE A 9 13.02 17.10 -0.41
N THR A 10 13.43 18.09 -1.20
CA THR A 10 14.57 17.97 -2.09
C THR A 10 15.74 18.73 -1.46
N ASP A 11 16.88 18.09 -1.39
CA ASP A 11 18.08 18.70 -0.83
C ASP A 11 18.88 19.54 -1.84
N THR A 12 19.99 20.12 -1.39
CA THR A 12 20.86 20.98 -2.20
C THR A 12 21.61 20.24 -3.31
N ALA A 13 21.78 18.92 -3.20
CA ALA A 13 22.31 18.06 -4.25
C ALA A 13 21.23 17.60 -5.25
N GLY A 14 19.98 18.01 -5.06
CA GLY A 14 18.84 17.65 -5.91
C GLY A 14 18.23 16.29 -5.58
N VAL A 15 18.63 15.64 -4.49
CA VAL A 15 18.09 14.33 -4.09
C VAL A 15 16.79 14.54 -3.31
N THR A 16 15.75 13.78 -3.65
CA THR A 16 14.46 13.84 -2.96
C THR A 16 14.37 12.79 -1.86
N HIS A 17 14.35 13.25 -0.62
CA HIS A 17 14.16 12.42 0.56
C HIS A 17 12.69 12.32 0.88
N THR A 18 12.25 11.12 1.25
CA THR A 18 10.83 10.86 1.48
C THR A 18 10.64 9.95 2.69
N VAL A 19 9.61 10.23 3.48
CA VAL A 19 9.21 9.48 4.67
C VAL A 19 7.70 9.29 4.69
N SER A 20 7.23 8.13 5.14
CA SER A 20 5.82 7.89 5.44
C SER A 20 5.57 8.03 6.95
N VAL A 21 4.55 8.81 7.31
CA VAL A 21 4.14 9.11 8.68
C VAL A 21 2.62 8.96 8.83
N SER A 22 2.15 8.65 10.02
CA SER A 22 0.71 8.67 10.33
C SER A 22 0.39 9.90 11.15
N ALA A 23 -0.51 10.76 10.65
CA ALA A 23 -0.82 12.04 11.30
C ALA A 23 -2.28 12.43 11.12
N ALA A 24 -2.83 13.13 12.11
CA ALA A 24 -4.19 13.69 12.09
C ALA A 24 -4.25 15.11 11.52
N SER A 25 -3.11 15.78 11.29
CA SER A 25 -3.04 17.11 10.68
C SER A 25 -1.80 17.31 9.81
N LEU A 26 -1.83 18.35 8.96
CA LEU A 26 -0.67 18.78 8.15
C LEU A 26 0.55 19.10 9.02
N TYR A 27 0.36 19.84 10.11
CA TYR A 27 1.45 20.26 10.99
C TYR A 27 2.05 19.10 11.76
N GLU A 28 1.22 18.15 12.21
CA GLU A 28 1.68 16.92 12.84
C GLU A 28 2.47 16.06 11.84
N ALA A 29 1.97 15.88 10.62
CA ALA A 29 2.69 15.18 9.55
C ALA A 29 4.05 15.84 9.26
N ALA A 30 4.09 17.17 9.21
CA ALA A 30 5.32 17.93 9.00
C ALA A 30 6.32 17.74 10.15
N ALA A 31 5.86 17.85 11.39
CA ALA A 31 6.71 17.67 12.57
C ALA A 31 7.29 16.24 12.65
N LEU A 32 6.45 15.22 12.44
CA LEU A 32 6.86 13.82 12.41
C LEU A 32 7.82 13.55 11.25
N GLY A 33 7.56 14.11 10.07
CA GLY A 33 8.44 13.98 8.91
C GLY A 33 9.82 14.57 9.17
N ILE A 34 9.89 15.80 9.72
CA ILE A 34 11.16 16.45 10.09
C ILE A 34 11.90 15.64 11.17
N ALA A 35 11.18 15.13 12.18
CA ALA A 35 11.78 14.31 13.23
C ALA A 35 12.43 13.03 12.66
N GLU A 36 11.75 12.37 11.71
CA GLU A 36 12.27 11.16 11.07
C GLU A 36 13.46 11.46 10.15
N PHE A 37 13.41 12.57 9.40
CA PHE A 37 14.57 13.01 8.61
C PHE A 37 15.79 13.32 9.50
N ARG A 38 15.57 13.91 10.68
CA ARG A 38 16.65 14.14 11.68
C ARG A 38 17.23 12.84 12.17
N ARG A 39 16.39 11.85 12.50
CA ARG A 39 16.80 10.53 12.95
C ARG A 39 17.69 9.81 11.91
N CYS A 40 17.42 10.01 10.63
CA CYS A 40 18.16 9.43 9.53
C CYS A 40 19.42 10.24 9.11
N GLY A 41 19.73 11.35 9.81
CA GLY A 41 20.93 12.15 9.55
C GLY A 41 20.82 13.11 8.36
N PHE A 42 19.61 13.35 7.83
CA PHE A 42 19.42 14.18 6.63
C PHE A 42 19.26 15.68 6.91
N VAL A 43 19.26 16.13 8.18
CA VAL A 43 18.71 17.45 8.54
C VAL A 43 19.73 18.46 9.08
N GLU A 44 20.93 18.05 9.47
CA GLU A 44 21.88 18.97 10.13
C GLU A 44 22.37 20.11 9.21
N ALA A 45 22.28 19.97 7.87
CA ALA A 45 22.72 21.01 6.91
C ALA A 45 21.68 21.44 5.85
N MET A 46 20.48 20.85 5.81
CA MET A 46 19.60 20.92 4.62
C MET A 46 18.19 21.48 4.85
N VAL A 47 17.73 21.60 6.10
CA VAL A 47 16.37 22.11 6.40
C VAL A 47 16.47 23.48 7.09
N GLY A 48 16.46 24.53 6.28
CA GLY A 48 16.37 25.91 6.75
C GLY A 48 14.90 26.40 6.83
N PRO A 49 14.67 27.62 7.36
CA PRO A 49 13.33 28.21 7.45
C PRO A 49 12.59 28.35 6.12
N THR A 50 13.32 28.35 5.01
CA THR A 50 12.79 28.49 3.64
C THR A 50 12.67 27.15 2.90
N THR A 51 13.10 26.03 3.50
CA THR A 51 13.02 24.71 2.88
C THR A 51 11.56 24.30 2.73
N ARG A 52 11.14 23.98 1.50
CA ARG A 52 9.77 23.53 1.24
C ARG A 52 9.64 22.03 1.54
N LEU A 53 8.88 21.72 2.59
CA LEU A 53 8.42 20.37 2.85
C LEU A 53 7.10 20.11 2.12
N LYS A 54 7.08 19.10 1.26
CA LYS A 54 5.85 18.63 0.60
C LYS A 54 5.24 17.52 1.45
N VAL A 55 3.98 17.68 1.84
CA VAL A 55 3.21 16.64 2.53
C VAL A 55 2.08 16.20 1.61
N ALA A 56 2.11 14.93 1.20
CA ALA A 56 1.05 14.30 0.43
C ALA A 56 0.26 13.37 1.35
N VAL A 57 -1.07 13.50 1.39
CA VAL A 57 -1.92 12.55 2.11
C VAL A 57 -2.13 11.35 1.20
N GLU A 58 -1.78 10.15 1.68
CA GLU A 58 -2.07 8.92 0.96
C GLU A 58 -3.55 8.60 1.16
N ALA A 59 -4.26 8.30 0.06
CA ALA A 59 -5.66 7.89 0.14
C ALA A 59 -5.78 6.69 1.10
N PRO A 60 -6.88 6.56 1.88
CA PRO A 60 -7.05 5.45 2.80
C PRO A 60 -6.88 4.13 2.05
N ALA A 61 -5.77 3.43 2.32
CA ALA A 61 -5.51 2.14 1.71
C ALA A 61 -6.49 1.15 2.32
N THR A 62 -7.46 0.70 1.53
CA THR A 62 -8.35 -0.37 1.95
C THR A 62 -7.68 -1.69 1.63
N THR A 63 -7.19 -2.37 2.67
CA THR A 63 -6.64 -3.72 2.53
C THR A 63 -7.77 -4.73 2.58
N HIS A 64 -7.93 -5.50 1.51
CA HIS A 64 -8.83 -6.64 1.46
C HIS A 64 -8.02 -7.93 1.43
N GLU A 65 -8.23 -8.79 2.42
CA GLU A 65 -7.60 -10.10 2.48
C GLU A 65 -8.60 -11.18 2.06
N LEU A 66 -8.17 -12.09 1.18
CA LEU A 66 -8.92 -13.29 0.83
C LEU A 66 -7.97 -14.45 0.58
N THR A 67 -8.42 -15.66 0.89
CA THR A 67 -7.63 -16.86 0.59
C THR A 67 -7.75 -17.20 -0.89
N ILE A 68 -6.71 -17.79 -1.48
CA ILE A 68 -6.74 -18.29 -2.85
C ILE A 68 -7.87 -19.31 -3.05
N ALA A 69 -8.19 -20.12 -2.02
CA ALA A 69 -9.34 -21.02 -2.05
C ALA A 69 -10.67 -20.28 -2.23
N LYS A 70 -10.85 -19.14 -1.56
CA LYS A 70 -12.05 -18.29 -1.68
C LYS A 70 -12.14 -17.60 -3.04
N LEU A 71 -10.99 -17.18 -3.60
CA LEU A 71 -10.91 -16.67 -4.97
C LEU A 71 -11.33 -17.73 -5.98
N ARG A 72 -10.77 -18.95 -5.87
CA ARG A 72 -11.10 -20.08 -6.76
C ARG A 72 -12.57 -20.45 -6.66
N ALA A 73 -13.11 -20.62 -5.46
CA ALA A 73 -14.53 -20.89 -5.26
C ALA A 73 -15.43 -19.79 -5.86
N TRP A 74 -15.02 -18.51 -5.74
CA TRP A 74 -15.75 -17.41 -6.37
C TRP A 74 -15.68 -17.49 -7.90
N LEU A 75 -14.52 -17.75 -8.49
CA LEU A 75 -14.37 -17.95 -9.93
C LEU A 75 -15.20 -19.14 -10.43
N ASP A 76 -15.28 -20.21 -9.64
CA ASP A 76 -15.98 -21.45 -9.95
C ASP A 76 -17.51 -21.33 -9.85
N SER A 77 -18.01 -20.37 -9.09
CA SER A 77 -19.45 -20.15 -8.89
C SER A 77 -20.13 -19.39 -10.03
N SER A 78 -21.41 -19.71 -10.24
CA SER A 78 -22.30 -18.93 -11.11
C SER A 78 -22.38 -17.48 -10.64
N GLY A 79 -22.14 -16.56 -11.56
CA GLY A 79 -22.15 -15.12 -11.38
C GLY A 79 -23.57 -14.62 -11.41
N LYS A 80 -23.82 -13.55 -10.65
CA LYS A 80 -25.18 -13.02 -10.45
C LYS A 80 -25.69 -12.24 -11.66
N THR A 81 -24.78 -11.87 -12.57
CA THR A 81 -25.10 -11.15 -13.82
C THR A 81 -24.31 -11.73 -14.99
N PRO A 82 -24.80 -11.59 -16.24
CA PRO A 82 -24.04 -11.98 -17.44
C PRO A 82 -22.66 -11.33 -17.52
N ARG A 83 -22.56 -10.06 -17.08
CA ARG A 83 -21.29 -9.32 -17.03
C ARG A 83 -20.31 -9.93 -16.05
N GLU A 84 -20.76 -10.27 -14.84
CA GLU A 84 -19.92 -10.95 -13.84
C GLU A 84 -19.45 -12.31 -14.38
N GLN A 85 -20.29 -13.03 -15.12
CA GLN A 85 -19.92 -14.29 -15.75
C GLN A 85 -18.83 -14.14 -16.81
N ALA A 86 -18.95 -13.17 -17.71
CA ALA A 86 -17.91 -12.90 -18.70
C ALA A 86 -16.56 -12.57 -18.03
N VAL A 87 -16.58 -11.78 -16.94
CA VAL A 87 -15.37 -11.45 -16.17
C VAL A 87 -14.76 -12.70 -15.53
N LYS A 88 -15.57 -13.56 -14.89
CA LYS A 88 -15.07 -14.80 -14.28
C LYS A 88 -14.45 -15.75 -15.30
N VAL A 89 -15.04 -15.85 -16.49
CA VAL A 89 -14.48 -16.69 -17.58
C VAL A 89 -13.09 -16.21 -17.96
N GLY A 90 -12.92 -14.91 -18.26
CA GLY A 90 -11.60 -14.37 -18.63
C GLY A 90 -10.56 -14.51 -17.50
N LEU A 91 -10.96 -14.30 -16.24
CA LEU A 91 -10.05 -14.46 -15.10
C LEU A 91 -9.60 -15.93 -14.88
N ARG A 92 -10.43 -16.91 -15.25
CA ARG A 92 -10.07 -18.34 -15.17
C ARG A 92 -9.02 -18.71 -16.22
N GLU A 93 -9.07 -18.09 -17.39
CA GLU A 93 -8.04 -18.26 -18.43
C GLU A 93 -6.69 -17.70 -17.96
N VAL A 94 -6.70 -16.52 -17.32
CA VAL A 94 -5.47 -15.89 -16.79
C VAL A 94 -4.85 -16.71 -15.66
N LEU A 95 -5.66 -17.26 -14.75
CA LEU A 95 -5.19 -17.99 -13.57
C LEU A 95 -4.88 -19.47 -13.82
N GLY A 96 -5.25 -19.99 -15.00
CA GLY A 96 -5.10 -21.40 -15.33
C GLY A 96 -5.91 -22.35 -14.41
N PRO A 97 -5.76 -23.67 -14.60
CA PRO A 97 -6.45 -24.67 -13.79
C PRO A 97 -6.03 -24.61 -12.31
N ASN A 98 -6.96 -24.91 -11.41
CA ASN A 98 -6.67 -24.97 -9.98
C ASN A 98 -5.75 -26.17 -9.69
N PRO A 99 -4.59 -25.98 -9.02
CA PRO A 99 -3.75 -27.10 -8.63
C PRO A 99 -4.53 -28.08 -7.73
N PRO A 100 -4.30 -29.40 -7.87
CA PRO A 100 -4.95 -30.38 -7.02
C PRO A 100 -4.59 -30.10 -5.57
N ALA A 101 -5.57 -30.14 -4.67
CA ALA A 101 -5.33 -29.99 -3.24
C ALA A 101 -4.32 -31.07 -2.81
N THR A 102 -3.09 -30.65 -2.49
CA THR A 102 -2.08 -31.55 -1.93
C THR A 102 -2.67 -32.15 -0.66
N ARG A 103 -3.00 -33.44 -0.69
CA ARG A 103 -3.40 -34.19 0.51
C ARG A 103 -2.24 -34.12 1.48
N ALA A 104 -2.42 -33.39 2.58
CA ALA A 104 -1.50 -33.45 3.70
C ALA A 104 -1.34 -34.91 4.14
N PRO A 105 -0.12 -35.37 4.49
CA PRO A 105 0.09 -36.74 4.94
C PRO A 105 -0.71 -36.99 6.21
N ALA A 106 -1.45 -38.11 6.23
CA ALA A 106 -2.18 -38.57 7.41
C ALA A 106 -1.20 -38.72 8.57
N ARG A 107 -1.40 -37.93 9.63
CA ARG A 107 -0.63 -38.05 10.87
C ARG A 107 -1.02 -39.38 11.52
N ARG A 108 -0.03 -40.27 11.69
CA ARG A 108 -0.17 -41.59 12.31
C ARG A 108 -0.16 -41.47 13.83
#